data_AF-A0A2E5KN52-F1
#
_entry.id   AF-A0A2E5KN52-F1
#
_cell.length_a   1.000
_cell.length_b   1.000
_cell.length_c   1.000
_cell.angle_alpha   90.00
_cell.angle_beta   90.00
_cell.angle_gamma   90.00
#
_symmetry.space_group_name_H-M   'P 1'
#
loop_
_entity.id
_entity.type
_entity.pdbx_description
1 polymer ?
#
loop_
_entity_poly.entity_id
_entity_poly.type
_entity_poly.pdbx_seq_one_letter_code
_entity_poly.pdbx_strand_id
1 'polypeptide(L)'
;MDSLAATRYTIGATRVQPANKDPRGWIESDSQFREHDPSGSAHSLREVIAPRPSMLDHEDDLRNMTVPMMVLTGDEDWQCLSPGVFMKRTSPTCSLCVIPNSGHGINLEEPAHFNQVLNEFYTDIELRRWKPRDPRAFAAKTLQADEADLGQIPAFIREN
;
A
#
# COMPACT_ATOMS: atom_id res chain seq x y z
N MET A 1 10.53 -6.10 27.52
CA MET A 1 11.45 -6.55 26.45
C MET A 1 12.90 -6.22 26.83
N ASP A 2 13.90 -7.00 26.41
CA ASP A 2 15.31 -6.59 26.56
C ASP A 2 15.48 -5.17 25.98
N SER A 3 16.10 -4.28 26.74
CA SER A 3 16.11 -2.84 26.45
C SER A 3 16.76 -2.55 25.09
N LEU A 4 17.71 -3.39 24.66
CA LEU A 4 18.39 -3.27 23.38
C LEU A 4 17.52 -3.74 22.20
N ALA A 5 16.81 -4.86 22.33
CA ALA A 5 15.94 -5.37 21.28
C ALA A 5 14.78 -4.41 20.99
N ALA A 6 14.16 -3.86 22.05
CA ALA A 6 13.12 -2.87 21.91
C ALA A 6 13.63 -1.59 21.23
N THR A 7 14.78 -1.08 21.67
CA THR A 7 15.39 0.12 21.08
C THR A 7 15.69 -0.07 19.60
N ARG A 8 16.26 -1.22 19.20
CA ARG A 8 16.52 -1.51 17.78
C ARG A 8 15.25 -1.53 16.94
N TYR A 9 14.16 -2.04 17.48
CA TYR A 9 12.88 -2.06 16.79
C TYR A 9 12.31 -0.64 16.62
N THR A 10 12.28 0.16 17.70
CA THR A 10 11.60 1.46 17.71
C THR A 10 12.36 2.58 17.00
N ILE A 11 13.68 2.42 16.77
CA ILE A 11 14.49 3.31 15.92
C ILE A 11 14.70 2.78 14.51
N GLY A 12 14.09 1.65 14.16
CA GLY A 12 14.24 1.03 12.84
C GLY A 12 13.75 1.93 11.71
N ALA A 13 14.15 1.63 10.47
CA ALA A 13 13.84 2.45 9.29
C ALA A 13 12.34 2.78 9.15
N THR A 14 11.45 1.83 9.48
CA THR A 14 9.99 2.00 9.44
C THR A 14 9.41 2.90 10.54
N ARG A 15 10.27 3.46 11.41
CA ARG A 15 9.92 4.34 12.54
C ARG A 15 10.51 5.74 12.44
N VAL A 16 11.37 5.98 11.44
CA VAL A 16 12.06 7.27 11.25
C VAL A 16 11.06 8.39 10.94
N GLN A 17 10.18 8.18 9.95
CA GLN A 17 9.23 9.22 9.55
C GLN A 17 8.19 9.57 10.63
N PRO A 18 7.57 8.59 11.32
CA PRO A 18 6.72 8.89 12.48
C PRO A 18 7.47 9.68 13.57
N ALA A 19 8.72 9.32 13.87
CA ALA A 19 9.53 10.03 14.88
C ALA A 19 9.82 11.48 14.50
N ASN A 20 10.07 11.75 13.21
CA ASN A 20 10.34 13.10 12.72
C ASN A 20 9.09 13.98 12.68
N LYS A 21 7.95 13.41 12.26
CA LYS A 21 6.69 14.16 12.08
C LYS A 21 5.93 14.36 13.38
N ASP A 22 5.94 13.37 14.27
CA ASP A 22 5.33 13.44 15.60
C ASP A 22 6.23 12.79 16.67
N PRO A 23 7.23 13.53 17.18
CA PRO A 23 8.10 13.02 18.24
C PRO A 23 7.34 12.59 19.50
N ARG A 24 6.22 13.24 19.81
CA ARG A 24 5.41 12.90 20.99
C ARG A 24 4.68 11.58 20.79
N GLY A 25 4.01 11.40 19.65
CA GLY A 25 3.35 10.14 19.29
C GLY A 25 4.34 8.98 19.19
N TRP A 26 5.55 9.24 18.72
CA TRP A 26 6.61 8.23 18.70
C TRP A 26 7.06 7.82 20.12
N ILE A 27 7.25 8.76 21.06
CA ILE A 27 7.60 8.44 22.46
C ILE A 27 6.52 7.57 23.09
N GLU A 28 5.25 7.90 22.87
CA GLU A 28 4.12 7.12 23.36
C GLU A 28 4.14 5.70 22.77
N SER A 29 4.33 5.58 21.45
CA SER A 29 4.41 4.28 20.78
C SER A 29 5.60 3.44 21.26
N ASP A 30 6.77 4.03 21.50
CA ASP A 30 7.93 3.35 22.08
C ASP A 30 7.64 2.86 23.51
N SER A 31 7.00 3.69 24.34
CA SER A 31 6.58 3.30 25.69
C SER A 31 5.65 2.09 25.65
N GLN A 32 4.57 2.17 24.86
CA GLN A 32 3.60 1.09 24.71
C GLN A 32 4.25 -0.20 24.16
N PHE A 33 5.13 -0.08 23.17
CA PHE A 33 5.84 -1.23 22.62
C PHE A 33 6.71 -1.94 23.67
N ARG A 34 7.31 -1.19 24.60
CA ARG A 34 8.16 -1.74 25.67
C ARG A 34 7.36 -2.48 26.73
N GLU A 35 6.07 -2.20 26.87
CA GLU A 35 5.15 -2.91 27.77
C GLU A 35 4.84 -4.34 27.29
N HIS A 36 5.11 -4.66 26.02
CA HIS A 36 4.84 -5.99 25.49
C HIS A 36 5.70 -7.09 26.13
N ASP A 37 5.09 -8.27 26.32
CA ASP A 37 5.82 -9.47 26.72
C ASP A 37 6.82 -9.86 25.61
N PRO A 38 8.11 -10.09 25.94
CA PRO A 38 9.14 -10.30 24.94
C PRO A 38 8.97 -11.64 24.24
N SER A 39 8.55 -12.66 24.99
CA SER A 39 8.32 -14.01 24.47
C SER A 39 7.09 -14.01 23.56
N GLY A 40 5.99 -13.39 23.99
CA GLY A 40 4.78 -13.24 23.20
C GLY A 40 5.03 -12.48 21.90
N SER A 41 5.81 -11.41 21.93
CA SER A 41 6.22 -10.67 20.74
C SER A 41 7.06 -11.53 19.80
N ALA A 42 8.03 -12.27 20.34
CA ALA A 42 8.89 -13.14 19.56
C ALA A 42 8.15 -14.33 18.93
N HIS A 43 7.17 -14.91 19.63
CA HIS A 43 6.30 -15.97 19.08
C HIS A 43 5.39 -15.41 17.98
N SER A 44 4.78 -14.25 18.21
CA SER A 44 3.95 -13.57 17.19
C SER A 44 4.74 -13.34 15.90
N LEU A 45 5.97 -12.81 16.00
CA LEU A 45 6.82 -12.58 14.83
C LEU A 45 7.24 -13.88 14.14
N ARG A 46 7.71 -14.88 14.89
CA ARG A 46 8.27 -16.12 14.31
C ARG A 46 7.21 -17.10 13.80
N GLU A 47 6.06 -17.16 14.45
CA GLU A 47 5.07 -18.21 14.20
C GLU A 47 3.84 -17.69 13.44
N VAL A 48 3.60 -16.38 13.44
CA VAL A 48 2.45 -15.79 12.74
C VAL A 48 2.87 -14.90 11.57
N ILE A 49 3.88 -14.04 11.73
CA ILE A 49 4.30 -13.12 10.66
C ILE A 49 5.27 -13.80 9.69
N ALA A 50 6.36 -14.37 10.21
CA ALA A 50 7.44 -14.93 9.40
C ALA A 50 7.04 -16.06 8.44
N PRO A 51 6.11 -16.99 8.76
CA PRO A 51 5.75 -18.06 7.84
C PRO A 51 4.72 -17.64 6.81
N ARG A 52 4.25 -16.39 6.81
CA ARG A 52 3.29 -15.93 5.79
C ARG A 52 3.94 -15.95 4.42
N PRO A 53 3.23 -16.45 3.39
CA PRO A 53 3.68 -16.33 2.01
C PRO A 53 3.96 -14.87 1.65
N SER A 54 4.90 -14.68 0.72
CA SER A 54 5.16 -13.36 0.17
C SER A 54 3.95 -12.94 -0.66
N MET A 55 3.67 -11.64 -0.72
CA MET A 55 2.68 -11.11 -1.67
C MET A 55 3.02 -11.47 -3.12
N LEU A 56 4.31 -11.67 -3.43
CA LEU A 56 4.77 -12.06 -4.75
C LEU A 56 4.34 -13.48 -5.14
N ASP A 57 4.06 -14.35 -4.16
CA ASP A 57 3.64 -15.74 -4.40
C ASP A 57 2.17 -15.83 -4.85
N HIS A 58 1.41 -14.73 -4.75
CA HIS A 58 -0.02 -14.65 -5.04
C HIS A 58 -0.32 -13.98 -6.39
N GLU A 59 0.56 -14.10 -7.38
CA GLU A 59 0.40 -13.40 -8.66
C GLU A 59 -0.91 -13.79 -9.37
N ASP A 60 -1.19 -15.10 -9.49
CA ASP A 60 -2.39 -15.58 -10.17
C ASP A 60 -3.69 -15.22 -9.44
N ASP A 61 -3.67 -15.25 -8.10
CA ASP A 61 -4.80 -14.79 -7.28
C ASP A 61 -5.07 -13.31 -7.50
N LEU A 62 -4.01 -12.48 -7.54
CA LEU A 62 -4.10 -11.05 -7.80
C LEU A 62 -4.60 -10.75 -9.21
N ARG A 63 -4.16 -11.50 -10.24
CA ARG A 63 -4.64 -11.33 -11.63
C ARG A 63 -6.14 -11.54 -11.75
N ASN A 64 -6.68 -12.48 -10.96
CA ASN A 64 -8.10 -12.83 -10.97
C ASN A 64 -8.93 -12.01 -9.97
N MET A 65 -8.31 -11.08 -9.24
CA MET A 65 -8.99 -10.25 -8.26
C MET A 65 -10.01 -9.31 -8.90
N THR A 66 -11.25 -9.37 -8.43
CA THR A 66 -12.35 -8.50 -8.90
C THR A 66 -12.81 -7.49 -7.84
N VAL A 67 -12.37 -7.64 -6.60
CA VAL A 67 -12.71 -6.74 -5.50
C VAL A 67 -11.99 -5.40 -5.70
N PRO A 68 -12.65 -4.24 -5.50
CA PRO A 68 -11.99 -2.94 -5.45
C PRO A 68 -10.81 -2.95 -4.48
N MET A 69 -9.64 -2.51 -4.95
CA MET A 69 -8.40 -2.59 -4.19
C MET A 69 -7.61 -1.29 -4.34
N MET A 70 -7.16 -0.72 -3.23
CA MET A 70 -6.24 0.40 -3.20
C MET A 70 -5.04 0.06 -2.34
N VAL A 71 -3.85 0.17 -2.92
CA VAL A 71 -2.60 0.17 -2.17
C VAL A 71 -2.25 1.61 -1.82
N LEU A 72 -2.04 1.87 -0.54
CA LEU A 72 -1.61 3.17 -0.02
C LEU A 72 -0.28 2.96 0.71
N THR A 73 0.75 3.71 0.32
CA THR A 73 2.11 3.59 0.87
C THR A 73 2.78 4.95 0.93
N GLY A 74 3.79 5.11 1.78
CA GLY A 74 4.71 6.24 1.71
C GLY A 74 5.78 6.02 0.63
N ASP A 75 6.34 7.10 0.08
CA ASP A 75 7.47 7.06 -0.87
C ASP A 75 8.81 6.68 -0.22
N GLU A 76 8.93 6.77 1.10
CA GLU A 76 10.09 6.33 1.87
C GLU A 76 9.85 4.99 2.58
N ASP A 77 8.69 4.36 2.38
CA ASP A 77 8.48 2.96 2.77
C ASP A 77 9.08 2.01 1.72
N TRP A 78 10.41 1.99 1.68
CA TRP A 78 11.20 1.21 0.72
C TRP A 78 10.82 -0.27 0.66
N GLN A 79 10.36 -0.84 1.77
CA GLN A 79 9.98 -2.25 1.87
C GLN A 79 8.62 -2.52 1.20
N CYS A 80 7.72 -1.52 1.16
CA CYS A 80 6.38 -1.66 0.60
C CYS A 80 6.21 -1.10 -0.81
N LEU A 81 7.14 -0.26 -1.30
CA LEU A 81 7.09 0.27 -2.66
C LEU A 81 7.05 -0.82 -3.74
N SER A 82 8.01 -1.74 -3.74
CA SER A 82 8.09 -2.78 -4.76
C SER A 82 6.88 -3.74 -4.72
N PRO A 83 6.44 -4.24 -3.55
CA PRO A 83 5.18 -4.99 -3.45
C PRO A 83 3.96 -4.19 -3.91
N GLY A 84 3.86 -2.91 -3.57
CA GLY A 84 2.74 -2.06 -3.98
C GLY A 84 2.66 -1.86 -5.50
N VAL A 85 3.81 -1.64 -6.16
CA VAL A 85 3.90 -1.59 -7.62
C VAL A 85 3.57 -2.95 -8.24
N PHE A 86 4.02 -4.04 -7.64
CA PHE A 86 3.66 -5.38 -8.09
C PHE A 86 2.14 -5.60 -8.04
N MET A 87 1.48 -5.31 -6.91
CA MET A 87 0.03 -5.43 -6.78
C MET A 87 -0.71 -4.54 -7.78
N LYS A 88 -0.25 -3.29 -7.95
CA LYS A 88 -0.78 -2.37 -8.96
C LYS A 88 -0.67 -2.95 -10.37
N ARG A 89 0.49 -3.52 -10.72
CA ARG A 89 0.71 -4.10 -12.04
C ARG A 89 -0.10 -5.38 -12.25
N THR A 90 -0.30 -6.19 -11.22
CA THR A 90 -0.88 -7.53 -11.35
C THR A 90 -2.40 -7.53 -11.24
N SER A 91 -2.97 -6.81 -10.27
CA SER A 91 -4.43 -6.78 -10.06
C SER A 91 -5.11 -5.75 -10.96
N PRO A 92 -6.17 -6.15 -11.70
CA PRO A 92 -6.87 -5.26 -12.63
C PRO A 92 -7.65 -4.15 -11.91
N THR A 93 -8.11 -4.39 -10.68
CA THR A 93 -8.87 -3.43 -9.88
C THR A 93 -8.00 -2.60 -8.94
N CYS A 94 -6.69 -2.82 -8.92
CA CYS A 94 -5.79 -2.14 -8.01
C CYS A 94 -5.49 -0.69 -8.44
N SER A 95 -5.60 0.25 -7.51
CA SER A 95 -4.93 1.56 -7.56
C SER A 95 -3.70 1.58 -6.66
N LEU A 96 -2.83 2.57 -6.87
CA LEU A 96 -1.65 2.81 -6.04
C LEU A 96 -1.61 4.31 -5.74
N CYS A 97 -1.61 4.66 -4.46
CA CYS A 97 -1.39 6.00 -3.98
C CYS A 97 -0.10 6.00 -3.14
N VAL A 98 0.82 6.90 -3.49
CA VAL A 98 2.11 7.06 -2.81
C VAL A 98 2.12 8.45 -2.19
N ILE A 99 2.21 8.51 -0.86
CA ILE A 99 2.23 9.76 -0.11
C ILE A 99 3.69 10.24 0.00
N PRO A 100 4.00 11.48 -0.43
CA PRO A 100 5.37 11.97 -0.45
C PRO A 100 5.95 12.20 0.96
N ASN A 101 7.27 12.06 1.08
CA ASN A 101 8.06 12.15 2.31
C ASN A 101 7.42 11.38 3.48
N SER A 102 6.92 10.18 3.24
CA SER A 102 6.23 9.36 4.25
C SER A 102 6.76 7.93 4.26
N GLY A 103 6.81 7.33 5.44
CA GLY A 103 7.31 5.99 5.69
C GLY A 103 6.19 4.98 5.91
N HIS A 104 6.46 3.99 6.75
CA HIS A 104 5.59 2.82 6.94
C HIS A 104 4.33 3.12 7.75
N GLY A 105 4.37 4.12 8.63
CA GLY A 105 3.28 4.47 9.54
C GLY A 105 2.38 5.55 8.97
N ILE A 106 2.05 5.51 7.67
CA ILE A 106 1.38 6.60 6.94
C ILE A 106 0.13 7.16 7.61
N ASN A 107 -0.65 6.34 8.32
CA ASN A 107 -1.85 6.76 9.02
C ASN A 107 -1.56 7.61 10.27
N LEU A 108 -0.38 7.45 10.87
CA LEU A 108 0.12 8.24 11.99
C LEU A 108 0.89 9.48 11.48
N GLU A 109 1.58 9.32 10.36
CA GLU A 109 2.42 10.37 9.76
C GLU A 109 1.61 11.45 9.04
N GLU A 110 0.60 11.05 8.27
CA GLU A 110 -0.21 11.94 7.42
C GLU A 110 -1.71 11.68 7.63
N PRO A 111 -2.24 11.82 8.86
CA PRO A 111 -3.58 11.37 9.21
C PRO A 111 -4.68 12.04 8.38
N ALA A 112 -4.55 13.33 8.10
CA ALA A 112 -5.54 14.05 7.29
C ALA A 112 -5.57 13.54 5.84
N HIS A 113 -4.40 13.40 5.21
CA HIS A 113 -4.28 12.94 3.83
C HIS A 113 -4.68 11.47 3.69
N PHE A 114 -4.21 10.62 4.61
CA PHE A 114 -4.60 9.20 4.71
C PHE A 114 -6.12 9.05 4.76
N ASN A 115 -6.79 9.78 5.66
CA ASN A 115 -8.25 9.71 5.81
C ASN A 115 -8.99 10.28 4.60
N GLN A 116 -8.47 11.34 3.97
CA GLN A 116 -9.05 11.88 2.74
C GLN A 116 -9.04 10.83 1.61
N VAL A 117 -7.88 10.20 1.38
CA VAL A 117 -7.72 9.18 0.33
C VAL A 117 -8.64 7.98 0.57
N LEU A 118 -8.78 7.53 1.82
CA LEU A 118 -9.74 6.48 2.16
C LEU A 118 -11.20 6.90 1.90
N ASN A 119 -11.56 8.13 2.25
CA ASN A 119 -12.92 8.63 2.04
C ASN A 119 -13.26 8.70 0.54
N GLU A 120 -12.34 9.14 -0.30
CA GLU A 120 -12.49 9.15 -1.76
C GLU A 120 -12.65 7.72 -2.31
N PHE A 121 -11.81 6.78 -1.86
CA PHE A 121 -11.91 5.37 -2.23
C PHE A 121 -13.27 4.76 -1.86
N TYR A 122 -13.74 4.94 -0.63
CA TYR A 122 -15.04 4.42 -0.19
C TYR A 122 -16.18 5.05 -0.97
N THR A 123 -16.14 6.37 -1.18
CA THR A 123 -17.14 7.08 -1.98
C THR A 123 -17.21 6.51 -3.41
N ASP A 124 -16.07 6.22 -4.04
CA ASP A 124 -16.03 5.62 -5.38
C ASP A 124 -16.57 4.19 -5.42
N ILE A 125 -16.37 3.41 -4.37
CA ILE A 125 -16.97 2.08 -4.24
C ILE A 125 -18.49 2.19 -4.09
N GLU A 126 -18.97 3.03 -3.17
CA GLU A 126 -20.40 3.21 -2.89
C GLU A 126 -21.17 3.68 -4.12
N LEU A 127 -20.58 4.62 -4.88
CA LEU A 127 -21.14 5.12 -6.13
C LEU A 127 -20.90 4.20 -7.33
N ARG A 128 -20.28 3.02 -7.12
CA ARG A 128 -19.92 2.04 -8.17
C ARG A 128 -19.08 2.62 -9.30
N ARG A 129 -18.27 3.63 -8.99
CA ARG A 129 -17.33 4.31 -9.90
C ARG A 129 -15.99 3.59 -9.97
N TRP A 130 -15.65 2.76 -8.98
CA TRP A 130 -14.47 1.92 -9.05
C TRP A 130 -14.61 0.86 -10.15
N LYS A 131 -13.89 1.03 -11.26
CA LYS A 131 -13.89 0.09 -12.39
C LYS A 131 -12.54 -0.63 -12.49
N PRO A 132 -12.51 -1.86 -13.03
CA PRO A 132 -11.27 -2.45 -13.49
C PRO A 132 -10.53 -1.49 -14.43
N ARG A 133 -9.20 -1.52 -14.37
CA ARG A 133 -8.35 -0.76 -15.26
C ARG A 133 -8.67 -1.07 -16.72
N ASP A 134 -8.68 -0.02 -17.53
CA ASP A 134 -8.77 -0.17 -18.98
C ASP A 134 -7.58 -1.01 -19.50
N PRO A 135 -7.82 -2.14 -20.20
CA PRO A 135 -6.76 -3.00 -20.70
C PRO A 135 -5.73 -2.27 -21.57
N ARG A 136 -6.14 -1.20 -22.27
CA ARG A 136 -5.27 -0.38 -23.12
C ARG A 136 -4.17 0.34 -22.33
N ALA A 137 -4.35 0.53 -21.01
CA ALA A 137 -3.36 1.17 -20.15
C ALA A 137 -2.06 0.34 -19.99
N PHE A 138 -2.04 -0.92 -20.43
CA PHE A 138 -0.84 -1.78 -20.44
C PHE A 138 -0.09 -1.77 -21.79
N ALA A 139 -0.57 -1.05 -22.80
CA ALA A 139 0.06 -1.04 -24.11
C ALA A 139 1.52 -0.54 -24.00
N ALA A 140 2.46 -1.37 -24.49
CA ALA A 140 3.89 -1.06 -24.46
C ALA A 140 4.28 0.14 -25.36
N LYS A 141 3.36 0.61 -26.20
CA LYS A 141 3.56 1.74 -27.11
C LYS A 141 2.80 2.96 -26.62
N THR A 142 3.54 3.95 -26.11
CA THR A 142 2.97 5.19 -25.57
C THR A 142 2.42 6.14 -26.65
N LEU A 143 2.90 6.03 -27.90
CA LEU A 143 2.64 7.02 -28.97
C LEU A 143 1.85 6.47 -30.17
N GLN A 144 1.54 5.17 -30.20
CA GLN A 144 0.80 4.53 -31.29
C GLN A 144 -0.14 3.49 -30.71
N ALA A 145 -1.45 3.71 -30.88
CA ALA A 145 -2.47 2.69 -30.62
C ALA A 145 -2.45 1.68 -31.76
N ASP A 146 -2.43 0.39 -31.44
CA ASP A 146 -2.54 -0.65 -32.48
C ASP A 146 -4.02 -0.84 -32.87
N GLU A 147 -4.29 -1.49 -34.00
CA GLU A 147 -5.66 -1.76 -34.49
C GLU A 147 -6.54 -2.46 -33.44
N ALA A 148 -5.95 -3.29 -32.58
CA ALA A 148 -6.64 -3.93 -31.46
C ALA A 148 -7.14 -2.92 -30.40
N ASP A 149 -6.40 -1.85 -30.15
CA ASP A 149 -6.77 -0.79 -29.21
C ASP A 149 -7.90 0.08 -29.79
N LEU A 150 -7.92 0.26 -31.13
CA LEU A 150 -9.00 0.96 -31.83
C LEU A 150 -10.35 0.24 -31.68
N GLY A 151 -10.33 -1.10 -31.60
CA GLY A 151 -11.51 -1.92 -31.27
C GLY A 151 -12.04 -1.70 -29.85
N GLN A 152 -11.19 -1.27 -28.93
CA GLN A 152 -11.51 -1.09 -27.50
C GLN A 152 -11.76 0.37 -27.10
N ILE A 153 -11.88 1.29 -28.06
CA ILE A 153 -12.16 2.70 -27.79
C ILE A 153 -13.55 2.85 -27.11
N PRO A 154 -13.63 3.48 -25.93
CA PRO A 154 -14.88 3.83 -25.27
C PRO A 154 -15.81 4.63 -26.17
N ALA A 155 -17.11 4.36 -26.10
CA ALA A 155 -18.12 4.99 -26.95
C ALA A 155 -18.04 6.53 -26.95
N PHE A 156 -17.79 7.14 -25.79
CA PHE A 156 -17.72 8.61 -25.66
C PHE A 156 -16.55 9.26 -26.44
N ILE A 157 -15.52 8.49 -26.80
CA ILE A 157 -14.40 8.97 -27.61
C ILE A 157 -14.74 8.87 -29.11
N ARG A 158 -15.62 7.94 -29.52
CA ARG A 158 -15.97 7.70 -30.93
C ARG A 158 -16.92 8.75 -31.52
N GLU A 159 -17.56 9.56 -30.68
CA GLU A 159 -18.62 10.50 -31.07
C GLU A 159 -18.13 11.93 -31.35
N ASN A 160 -16.81 12.15 -31.39
CA ASN A 160 -16.18 13.42 -31.82
C ASN A 160 -15.21 13.18 -32.98
#